data_AF-A0A4U9VWW0-F1
#
_entry.id   AF-A0A4U9VWW0-F1
#
_cell.length_a   1.000
_cell.length_b   1.000
_cell.length_c   1.000
_cell.angle_alpha   90.00
_cell.angle_beta   90.00
_cell.angle_gamma   90.00
#
_symmetry.space_group_name_H-M   'P 1'
#
loop_
_entity.id
_entity.type
_entity.pdbx_description
1 polymer ?
#
loop_
_entity_poly.entity_id
_entity_poly.type
_entity_poly.pdbx_seq_one_letter_code
_entity_poly.pdbx_strand_id
1 'polypeptide(L)'
;MLVVLCGDLSSWESQVKNIWREAAEPVQQFMLPAVDQYYRGKAQVQRDEVMRSSGLFAQTLMLAAKAQGYDSCPMDGFDFDAVGKIINKPEHYQIALMVAIGKGISQPLPTHW
;
A
#
# COMPACT_ATOMS: atom_id res chain seq x y z
N MET A 1 -2.82 17.41 5.32
CA MET A 1 -3.42 16.06 5.41
C MET A 1 -2.29 15.05 5.56
N LEU A 2 -2.47 14.02 6.39
CA LEU A 2 -1.53 12.91 6.52
C LEU A 2 -2.24 11.62 6.13
N VAL A 3 -1.65 10.85 5.22
CA VAL A 3 -2.19 9.57 4.78
C VAL A 3 -1.26 8.46 5.25
N VAL A 4 -1.77 7.51 6.04
CA VAL A 4 -1.04 6.32 6.45
C VAL A 4 -1.41 5.17 5.52
N LEU A 5 -0.46 4.71 4.72
CA LEU A 5 -0.70 3.63 3.76
C LEU A 5 -0.44 2.29 4.42
N CYS A 6 -1.51 1.51 4.56
CA CYS A 6 -1.48 0.16 5.11
C CYS A 6 -1.99 -0.83 4.08
N GLY A 7 -1.36 -1.99 3.99
CA GLY A 7 -1.85 -3.10 3.16
C GLY A 7 -2.15 -4.35 3.97
N ASP A 8 -3.18 -5.08 3.55
CA ASP A 8 -3.61 -6.35 4.13
C ASP A 8 -2.75 -7.50 3.60
N LEU A 9 -1.92 -8.08 4.47
CA LEU A 9 -1.04 -9.22 4.16
C LEU A 9 -1.81 -10.50 3.84
N SER A 10 -3.08 -10.57 4.23
CA SER A 10 -3.98 -11.72 4.05
C SER A 10 -4.99 -11.51 2.91
N SER A 11 -4.94 -10.38 2.20
CA SER A 11 -5.91 -10.06 1.13
C SER A 11 -5.98 -11.11 0.02
N TRP A 12 -4.85 -11.75 -0.30
CA TRP A 12 -4.79 -12.85 -1.27
C TRP A 12 -5.62 -14.08 -0.85
N GLU A 13 -5.92 -14.24 0.44
CA GLU A 13 -6.73 -15.34 0.97
C GLU A 13 -8.17 -14.87 1.23
N SER A 14 -8.34 -13.74 1.90
CA SER A 14 -9.64 -13.23 2.35
C SER A 14 -10.45 -12.59 1.22
N GLN A 15 -9.79 -11.93 0.26
CA GLN A 15 -10.44 -11.10 -0.75
C GLN A 15 -10.38 -11.67 -2.16
N VAL A 16 -9.59 -12.70 -2.43
CA VAL A 16 -9.37 -13.22 -3.79
C VAL A 16 -10.69 -13.60 -4.50
N LYS A 17 -11.62 -14.24 -3.80
CA LYS A 17 -12.95 -14.58 -4.39
C LYS A 17 -13.76 -13.34 -4.73
N ASN A 18 -13.66 -12.29 -3.91
CA ASN A 18 -14.35 -11.02 -4.15
C ASN A 18 -13.74 -10.28 -5.34
N ILE A 19 -12.41 -10.27 -5.45
CA ILE A 19 -11.67 -9.63 -6.56
C ILE A 19 -12.01 -10.28 -7.90
N TRP A 20 -12.08 -11.61 -7.95
CA TRP A 20 -12.31 -12.36 -9.19
C TRP A 20 -13.79 -12.68 -9.45
N ARG A 21 -14.72 -12.18 -8.62
CA ARG A 21 -16.16 -12.51 -8.68
C ARG A 21 -16.79 -12.30 -10.05
N GLU A 22 -16.34 -11.26 -10.76
CA GLU A 22 -16.91 -10.83 -12.04
C GLU A 22 -16.19 -11.42 -13.26
N ALA A 23 -15.12 -12.20 -13.04
CA ALA A 23 -14.42 -12.89 -14.12
C ALA A 23 -15.22 -14.09 -14.63
N ALA A 24 -15.00 -14.50 -15.89
CA ALA A 24 -15.60 -15.71 -16.43
C ALA A 24 -15.17 -16.95 -15.63
N GLU A 25 -16.05 -17.95 -15.51
CA GLU A 25 -15.81 -19.13 -14.68
C GLU A 25 -14.48 -19.86 -14.98
N PRO A 26 -14.06 -20.07 -16.24
CA PRO A 26 -12.76 -20.69 -16.53
C PRO A 26 -11.58 -19.88 -16.00
N VAL A 27 -11.69 -18.55 -15.97
CA VAL A 27 -10.65 -17.66 -15.41
C VAL A 27 -10.63 -17.78 -13.88
N GLN A 28 -11.78 -17.83 -13.23
CA GLN A 28 -11.85 -18.03 -11.78
C GLN A 28 -11.22 -19.37 -11.35
N GLN A 29 -11.57 -20.46 -12.05
CA GLN A 29 -11.04 -21.81 -11.77
C GLN A 29 -9.51 -21.87 -11.89
N PHE A 30 -8.92 -21.06 -12.75
CA PHE A 30 -7.47 -20.94 -12.88
C PHE A 30 -6.85 -19.97 -11.85
N MET A 31 -7.43 -18.78 -11.68
CA MET A 31 -6.81 -17.71 -10.89
C MET A 31 -6.85 -17.99 -9.38
N LEU A 32 -7.95 -18.55 -8.84
CA LEU A 32 -8.05 -18.76 -7.39
C LEU A 32 -6.95 -19.70 -6.85
N PRO A 33 -6.70 -20.89 -7.45
CA PRO A 33 -5.61 -21.77 -7.01
C PRO A 33 -4.22 -21.19 -7.29
N ALA A 34 -4.05 -20.44 -8.40
CA ALA A 34 -2.76 -19.83 -8.74
C ALA A 34 -2.35 -18.76 -7.72
N VAL A 35 -3.29 -17.90 -7.31
CA VAL A 35 -3.08 -16.91 -6.24
C VAL A 35 -2.72 -17.63 -4.94
N ASP A 36 -3.48 -18.66 -4.57
CA ASP A 36 -3.21 -19.45 -3.38
C ASP A 36 -1.78 -20.02 -3.37
N GLN A 37 -1.38 -20.70 -4.44
CA GLN A 37 -0.05 -21.26 -4.61
C GLN A 37 1.05 -20.19 -4.58
N TYR A 38 0.77 -18.99 -5.11
CA TYR A 38 1.74 -17.91 -5.16
C TYR A 38 2.05 -17.34 -3.77
N TYR A 39 1.04 -17.19 -2.90
CA TYR A 39 1.18 -16.53 -1.60
C TYR A 39 1.22 -17.46 -0.38
N ARG A 40 0.58 -18.62 -0.42
CA ARG A 40 0.42 -19.48 0.76
C ARG A 40 1.78 -19.94 1.31
N GLY A 41 1.97 -19.74 2.61
CA GLY A 41 3.20 -20.07 3.32
C GLY A 41 4.42 -19.20 2.98
N LYS A 42 4.23 -18.11 2.21
CA LYS A 42 5.33 -17.26 1.71
C LYS A 42 5.21 -15.84 2.25
N ALA A 43 5.46 -15.67 3.56
CA ALA A 43 5.31 -14.39 4.26
C ALA A 43 6.08 -13.23 3.60
N GLN A 44 7.29 -13.49 3.10
CA GLN A 44 8.06 -12.47 2.39
C GLN A 44 7.38 -12.01 1.10
N VAL A 45 6.82 -12.93 0.31
CA VAL A 45 6.09 -12.60 -0.92
C VAL A 45 4.86 -11.76 -0.62
N GLN A 46 4.09 -12.14 0.41
CA GLN A 46 2.91 -11.39 0.87
C GLN A 46 3.28 -9.96 1.26
N ARG A 47 4.35 -9.79 2.04
CA ARG A 47 4.87 -8.48 2.45
C ARG A 47 5.34 -7.67 1.25
N ASP A 48 6.17 -8.24 0.40
CA ASP A 48 6.83 -7.52 -0.69
C ASP A 48 5.83 -7.06 -1.77
N GLU A 49 4.77 -7.83 -2.01
CA GLU A 49 3.68 -7.40 -2.88
C GLU A 49 2.93 -6.20 -2.27
N VAL A 50 2.56 -6.27 -0.99
CA VAL A 50 1.94 -5.14 -0.27
C VAL A 50 2.79 -3.88 -0.37
N MET A 51 4.11 -3.99 -0.18
CA MET A 51 5.03 -2.85 -0.27
C MET A 51 5.08 -2.29 -1.69
N ARG A 52 5.16 -3.15 -2.70
CA ARG A 52 5.20 -2.74 -4.11
C ARG A 52 3.92 -2.01 -4.52
N SER A 53 2.76 -2.59 -4.25
CA SER A 53 1.48 -1.95 -4.56
C SER A 53 1.31 -0.63 -3.81
N SER A 54 1.73 -0.58 -2.54
CA SER A 54 1.66 0.65 -1.72
C SER A 54 2.57 1.75 -2.27
N GLY A 55 3.78 1.42 -2.74
CA GLY A 55 4.69 2.38 -3.36
C GLY A 55 4.13 2.96 -4.67
N LEU A 56 3.52 2.11 -5.52
CA LEU A 56 2.85 2.55 -6.74
C LEU A 56 1.67 3.48 -6.44
N PHE A 57 0.85 3.12 -5.46
CA PHE A 57 -0.26 3.96 -5.00
C PHE A 57 0.24 5.29 -4.44
N ALA A 58 1.26 5.27 -3.58
CA ALA A 58 1.84 6.46 -2.98
C ALA A 58 2.34 7.45 -4.05
N GLN A 59 3.10 6.96 -5.02
CA GLN A 59 3.59 7.79 -6.11
C GLN A 59 2.44 8.38 -6.94
N THR A 60 1.39 7.60 -7.19
CA THR A 60 0.20 8.06 -7.91
C THR A 60 -0.53 9.16 -7.12
N LEU A 61 -0.69 8.98 -5.82
CA LEU A 61 -1.28 9.97 -4.91
C LEU A 61 -0.45 11.27 -4.88
N MET A 62 0.87 11.16 -4.84
CA MET A 62 1.78 12.31 -4.84
C MET A 62 1.70 13.09 -6.16
N LEU A 63 1.65 12.41 -7.31
CA LEU A 63 1.44 13.03 -8.61
C LEU A 63 0.07 13.73 -8.71
N ALA A 64 -0.98 13.10 -8.19
CA ALA A 64 -2.31 13.69 -8.13
C ALA A 64 -2.34 14.94 -7.23
N ALA A 65 -1.69 14.90 -6.06
CA ALA A 65 -1.53 16.05 -5.20
C ALA A 65 -0.82 17.20 -5.92
N LYS A 66 0.24 16.89 -6.68
CA LYS A 66 0.97 17.89 -7.47
C LYS A 66 0.11 18.54 -8.54
N ALA A 67 -0.67 17.75 -9.28
CA ALA A 67 -1.61 18.25 -10.29
C ALA A 67 -2.66 19.20 -9.71
N GLN A 68 -2.98 19.04 -8.42
CA GLN A 68 -3.91 19.91 -7.68
C GLN A 68 -3.23 21.09 -6.97
N GLY A 69 -1.94 21.34 -7.23
CA GLY A 69 -1.20 22.47 -6.65
C GLY A 69 -0.74 22.25 -5.19
N TYR A 70 -0.70 21.00 -4.73
CA TYR A 70 -0.14 20.63 -3.43
C TYR A 70 1.27 20.05 -3.58
N ASP A 71 2.06 20.18 -2.53
CA ASP A 71 3.30 19.43 -2.35
C ASP A 71 3.04 18.21 -1.47
N SER A 72 3.93 17.22 -1.58
CA SER A 72 3.83 15.98 -0.83
C SER A 72 5.20 15.41 -0.46
N CYS A 73 5.23 14.60 0.61
CA CYS A 73 6.44 13.95 1.10
C CYS A 73 6.12 12.52 1.55
N PRO A 74 6.68 11.49 0.90
CA PRO A 74 6.64 10.12 1.39
C PRO A 74 7.63 9.97 2.53
N MET A 75 7.25 9.27 3.58
CA MET A 75 8.03 9.10 4.80
C MET A 75 8.02 7.63 5.23
N ASP A 76 9.16 7.16 5.71
CA ASP A 76 9.40 5.85 6.35
C ASP A 76 10.21 5.97 7.66
N GLY A 77 10.71 7.17 8.00
CA GLY A 77 11.55 7.44 9.18
C GLY A 77 10.78 7.63 10.50
N PHE A 78 9.72 6.86 10.74
CA PHE A 78 8.88 6.95 11.95
C PHE A 78 8.77 5.62 12.69
N ASP A 79 8.23 5.65 13.91
CA ASP A 79 7.91 4.44 14.68
C ASP A 79 6.61 3.80 14.17
N PHE A 80 6.76 2.71 13.41
CA PHE A 80 5.65 1.98 12.81
C PHE A 80 4.70 1.38 13.86
N ASP A 81 5.21 0.93 15.00
CA ASP A 81 4.41 0.30 16.05
C ASP A 81 3.60 1.35 16.81
N ALA A 82 4.22 2.49 17.13
CA ALA A 82 3.53 3.61 17.76
C ALA A 82 2.40 4.15 16.86
N VAL A 83 2.66 4.34 15.56
CA VAL A 83 1.63 4.75 14.58
C VAL A 83 0.53 3.69 14.47
N GLY A 84 0.91 2.41 14.40
CA GLY A 84 -0.04 1.29 14.35
C GLY A 84 -1.02 1.28 15.54
N LYS A 85 -0.53 1.59 16.75
CA LYS A 85 -1.38 1.73 17.94
C LYS A 85 -2.35 2.90 17.83
N ILE A 86 -1.87 4.06 17.37
CA ILE A 86 -2.69 5.27 17.23
C ILE A 86 -3.87 5.04 16.28
N ILE A 87 -3.63 4.37 15.16
CA ILE A 87 -4.66 4.14 14.14
C ILE A 87 -5.49 2.86 14.38
N ASN A 88 -5.28 2.17 15.52
CA ASN A 88 -5.87 0.85 15.80
C ASN A 88 -5.69 -0.14 14.64
N LYS A 89 -4.47 -0.21 14.10
CA LYS A 89 -4.13 -1.03 12.94
C LYS A 89 -4.38 -2.52 13.23
N PRO A 90 -5.13 -3.23 12.38
CA PRO A 90 -5.24 -4.68 12.49
C PRO A 90 -3.86 -5.37 12.42
N GLU A 91 -3.72 -6.52 13.09
CA GLU A 91 -2.45 -7.24 13.14
C GLU A 91 -1.99 -7.72 11.76
N HIS A 92 -2.93 -8.19 10.93
CA HIS A 92 -2.67 -8.66 9.55
C HIS A 92 -2.43 -7.52 8.54
N TYR A 93 -2.43 -6.25 9.00
CA TYR A 93 -2.08 -5.10 8.17
C TYR A 93 -0.64 -4.66 8.42
N GLN A 94 0.06 -4.30 7.36
CA GLN A 94 1.39 -3.72 7.43
C GLN A 94 1.35 -2.26 6.97
N ILE A 95 1.91 -1.34 7.77
CA ILE A 95 2.15 0.03 7.30
C ILE A 95 3.34 -0.03 6.35
N ALA A 96 3.15 0.52 5.15
CA ALA A 96 4.19 0.62 4.13
C ALA A 96 4.95 1.94 4.23
N LEU A 97 4.21 3.07 4.21
CA LEU A 97 4.75 4.42 4.35
C LEU A 97 3.64 5.40 4.76
N MET A 98 4.02 6.64 5.07
CA MET A 98 3.09 7.76 5.19
C MET A 98 3.32 8.78 4.09
N VAL A 99 2.27 9.49 3.68
CA VAL A 99 2.37 10.62 2.75
C VAL A 99 1.79 11.86 3.41
N ALA A 100 2.65 12.84 3.69
CA ALA A 100 2.21 14.18 4.07
C ALA A 100 1.82 14.95 2.80
N ILE A 101 0.69 15.65 2.83
CA ILE A 101 0.18 16.46 1.71
C ILE A 101 -0.26 17.84 2.24
N GLY A 102 0.22 18.91 1.61
CA GLY A 102 -0.07 20.28 2.03
C GLY A 102 0.44 21.33 1.04
N LYS A 103 0.26 22.61 1.38
CA LYS A 103 0.84 23.72 0.60
C LYS A 103 2.30 23.91 1.02
N GLY A 104 3.23 23.91 0.07
CA GLY A 104 4.61 24.24 0.34
C GLY A 104 4.76 25.67 0.86
N ILE A 105 5.63 25.84 1.84
CA ILE A 105 6.00 27.15 2.41
C ILE A 105 7.40 27.60 2.00
N SER A 106 8.18 26.69 1.42
CA SER A 106 9.54 26.92 0.94
C SER A 106 9.86 25.95 -0.21
N GLN A 107 10.95 26.21 -0.93
CA GLN A 107 11.46 25.25 -1.90
C GLN A 107 11.97 23.98 -1.19
N PRO A 108 11.84 22.80 -1.82
CA PRO A 108 12.41 21.56 -1.30
C PRO A 108 13.95 21.63 -1.29
N LEU A 109 14.56 20.84 -0.40
CA LEU A 109 16.01 20.68 -0.39
C LEU A 109 16.50 20.00 -1.68
N PRO A 110 17.75 20.25 -2.11
CA PRO A 110 18.32 19.61 -3.29
C PRO A 110 18.33 18.09 -3.15
N THR A 111 17.92 17.37 -4.20
CA THR A 111 17.99 15.91 -4.26
C THR A 111 19.13 15.51 -5.21
N HIS A 112 20.36 15.53 -4.71
CA HIS A 112 21.57 15.13 -5.45
C HIS A 112 22.35 14.01 -4.74
N TRP A 113 21.65 13.14 -4.02
CA TRP A 113 22.21 11.89 -3.50
C TRP A 113 22.28 10.84 -4.60
#